data_AF-A0A9W8TY79-F1
#
_entry.id   AF-A0A9W8TY79-F1
#
_cell.length_a   1.000
_cell.length_b   1.000
_cell.length_c   1.000
_cell.angle_alpha   90.00
_cell.angle_beta   90.00
_cell.angle_gamma   90.00
#
_symmetry.space_group_name_H-M   'P 1'
#
loop_
_entity.id
_entity.type
_entity.pdbx_description
1 polymer ?
#
loop_
_entity_poly.entity_id
_entity_poly.type
_entity_poly.pdbx_seq_one_letter_code
_entity_poly.pdbx_strand_id
1 'polypeptide(L)'
;MSSSDSVQVTLGGLQVSVLIATFIYSISCFQTFLYWRSRFNDRLGILALVSEIFETTHTLCFWFYIFTITVKYYGVPEELERRHWSITMSIVFHGLITGCVQSYYSYRVYILSGKRIIPVVCWIGCLIEGCGSVGIAVVLYLVGPAEFAAKWELFPTLNIAVDLSVGVVNTTTLCYYLHRMRTGSKT
;
A
#
# COMPACT_ATOMS: atom_id res chain seq x y z
N MET A 1 27.78 -1.41 -16.28
CA MET A 1 26.79 -0.45 -16.79
C MET A 1 27.32 0.95 -16.58
N SER A 2 27.18 1.85 -17.56
CA SER A 2 27.50 3.26 -17.34
C SER A 2 26.56 3.82 -16.27
N SER A 3 27.03 4.75 -15.45
CA SER A 3 26.19 5.42 -14.44
C SER A 3 24.92 6.01 -15.05
N SER A 4 25.00 6.50 -16.29
CA SER A 4 23.86 7.00 -17.07
C SER A 4 22.79 5.94 -17.37
N ASP A 5 23.19 4.68 -17.65
CA ASP A 5 22.24 3.60 -17.97
C ASP A 5 21.43 3.20 -16.74
N SER A 6 22.09 3.19 -15.58
CA SER A 6 21.48 2.81 -14.30
C SER A 6 20.42 3.83 -13.88
N VAL A 7 20.70 5.13 -14.05
CA VAL A 7 19.75 6.21 -13.77
C VAL A 7 18.52 6.13 -14.67
N GLN A 8 18.69 5.83 -15.96
CA GLN A 8 17.56 5.69 -16.89
C GLN A 8 16.64 4.53 -16.52
N VAL A 9 17.22 3.38 -16.14
CA VAL A 9 16.44 2.20 -15.71
C VAL A 9 15.67 2.50 -14.41
N THR A 10 16.32 3.10 -13.41
CA THR A 10 15.68 3.43 -12.13
C THR A 10 14.59 4.48 -12.29
N LEU A 11 14.86 5.57 -13.04
CA LEU A 11 13.88 6.64 -13.25
C LEU A 11 12.72 6.18 -14.14
N GLY A 12 13.01 5.45 -15.21
CA GLY A 12 11.99 4.87 -16.09
C GLY A 12 11.11 3.86 -15.37
N GLY A 13 11.73 2.98 -14.57
CA GLY A 13 11.02 2.03 -13.71
C GLY A 13 10.09 2.73 -12.72
N LEU A 14 10.61 3.72 -11.98
CA LEU A 14 9.83 4.54 -11.05
C LEU A 14 8.63 5.20 -11.76
N GLN A 15 8.83 5.76 -12.95
CA GLN A 15 7.77 6.42 -13.70
C GLN A 15 6.65 5.47 -14.11
N VAL A 16 7.00 4.28 -14.61
CA VAL A 16 6.03 3.25 -14.95
C VAL A 16 5.29 2.77 -13.70
N SER A 17 5.98 2.57 -12.58
CA SER A 17 5.36 2.17 -11.31
C SER A 17 4.33 3.19 -10.82
N VAL A 18 4.64 4.50 -10.89
CA VAL A 18 3.71 5.57 -10.46
C VAL A 18 2.47 5.62 -11.37
N LEU A 19 2.62 5.38 -12.67
CA LEU A 19 1.48 5.33 -13.62
C LEU A 19 0.56 4.14 -13.31
N ILE A 20 1.13 2.95 -13.09
CA ILE A 20 0.36 1.76 -12.72
C ILE A 20 -0.35 1.98 -11.38
N ALA A 21 0.35 2.52 -10.37
CA ALA A 21 -0.23 2.83 -9.07
C ALA A 21 -1.41 3.81 -9.19
N THR A 22 -1.29 4.85 -10.02
CA THR A 22 -2.35 5.81 -10.29
C THR A 22 -3.59 5.15 -10.90
N PHE A 23 -3.40 4.17 -11.79
CA PHE A 23 -4.50 3.42 -12.38
C PHE A 23 -5.22 2.54 -11.33
N ILE A 24 -4.46 1.87 -10.46
CA ILE A 24 -5.00 1.07 -9.35
C ILE A 24 -5.78 1.97 -8.37
N TYR A 25 -5.27 3.17 -8.08
CA TYR A 25 -5.97 4.17 -7.26
C TYR A 25 -7.33 4.54 -7.87
N SER A 26 -7.42 4.75 -9.18
CA SER A 26 -8.70 5.01 -9.85
C SER A 26 -9.71 3.88 -9.68
N ILE A 27 -9.25 2.62 -9.61
CA ILE A 27 -10.11 1.46 -9.34
C ILE A 27 -10.61 1.50 -7.88
N SER A 28 -9.75 1.84 -6.91
CA SER A 28 -10.14 2.01 -5.51
C SER A 28 -11.22 3.07 -5.34
N CYS A 29 -11.03 4.24 -5.96
CA CYS A 29 -12.03 5.32 -5.99
C CYS A 29 -13.40 4.80 -6.45
N PHE A 30 -13.42 3.98 -7.51
CA PHE A 30 -14.65 3.39 -8.04
C PHE A 30 -15.29 2.39 -7.07
N GLN A 31 -14.48 1.57 -6.39
CA GLN A 31 -14.98 0.65 -5.35
C GLN A 31 -15.64 1.42 -4.19
N THR A 32 -15.01 2.49 -3.73
CA THR A 32 -15.55 3.37 -2.68
C THR A 32 -16.85 4.06 -3.13
N PHE A 33 -16.91 4.50 -4.39
CA PHE A 33 -18.13 5.08 -4.97
C PHE A 33 -19.30 4.07 -5.03
N LEU A 34 -19.05 2.84 -5.49
CA LEU A 34 -20.06 1.77 -5.51
C LEU A 34 -20.55 1.43 -4.09
N TYR A 35 -19.65 1.44 -3.11
CA TYR A 35 -20.00 1.24 -1.71
C TYR A 35 -20.95 2.34 -1.21
N TRP A 36 -20.61 3.61 -1.45
CA TRP A 36 -21.46 4.74 -1.10
C TRP A 36 -22.85 4.65 -1.76
N ARG A 37 -22.88 4.26 -3.04
CA ARG A 37 -24.13 4.09 -3.80
C ARG A 37 -25.02 2.99 -3.24
N SER A 38 -24.45 1.92 -2.69
CA SER A 38 -25.21 0.79 -2.13
C SER A 38 -25.90 1.10 -0.79
N ARG A 39 -25.77 2.32 -0.24
CA ARG A 39 -26.50 2.78 0.97
C ARG A 39 -26.33 1.84 2.19
N PHE A 40 -25.19 1.17 2.34
CA PHE A 40 -24.87 0.45 3.56
C PHE A 40 -24.71 1.45 4.71
N ASN A 41 -25.70 1.52 5.60
CA ASN A 41 -25.73 2.41 6.77
C ASN A 41 -24.81 1.89 7.90
N ASP A 42 -23.57 1.56 7.56
CA ASP A 42 -22.61 0.95 8.47
C ASP A 42 -21.42 1.88 8.76
N ARG A 43 -20.90 1.80 10.00
CA ARG A 43 -19.65 2.47 10.45
C ARG A 43 -18.45 2.17 9.53
N LEU A 44 -18.54 1.10 8.77
CA LEU A 44 -17.57 0.66 7.77
C LEU A 44 -17.43 1.60 6.57
N GLY A 45 -18.48 2.34 6.20
CA GLY A 45 -18.41 3.33 5.13
C GLY A 45 -17.52 4.51 5.46
N ILE A 46 -17.50 4.91 6.73
CA ILE A 46 -16.63 5.99 7.22
C ILE A 46 -15.17 5.54 7.12
N LEU A 47 -14.86 4.30 7.50
CA LEU A 47 -13.50 3.77 7.42
C LEU A 47 -13.00 3.70 5.96
N ALA A 48 -13.86 3.29 5.02
CA ALA A 48 -13.53 3.24 3.59
C ALA A 48 -13.28 4.64 2.98
N LEU A 49 -14.04 5.65 3.40
CA LEU A 49 -13.82 7.04 2.95
C LEU A 49 -12.53 7.62 3.52
N VAL A 50 -12.22 7.31 4.78
CA VAL A 50 -10.98 7.74 5.41
C VAL A 50 -9.77 7.11 4.71
N SER A 51 -9.82 5.82 4.37
CA SER A 51 -8.74 5.19 3.60
C SER A 51 -8.55 5.83 2.22
N GLU A 52 -9.62 6.24 1.55
CA GLU A 52 -9.54 6.87 0.23
C GLU A 52 -8.85 8.25 0.28
N ILE A 53 -9.07 9.03 1.35
CA ILE A 53 -8.39 10.32 1.56
C ILE A 53 -6.89 10.11 1.76
N PHE A 54 -6.51 9.07 2.52
CA PHE A 54 -5.10 8.73 2.70
C PHE A 54 -4.46 8.24 1.39
N GLU A 55 -5.15 7.41 0.61
CA GLU A 55 -4.68 6.93 -0.70
C GLU A 55 -4.50 8.07 -1.70
N THR A 56 -5.42 9.05 -1.69
CA THR A 56 -5.30 10.27 -2.51
C THR A 56 -4.02 11.02 -2.15
N THR A 57 -3.77 11.21 -0.86
CA THR A 57 -2.60 11.94 -0.36
C THR A 57 -1.31 11.20 -0.70
N HIS A 58 -1.30 9.87 -0.52
CA HIS A 58 -0.21 8.99 -0.90
C HIS A 58 0.14 9.10 -2.39
N THR A 59 -0.87 9.03 -3.25
CA THR A 59 -0.70 9.17 -4.71
C THR A 59 -0.17 10.55 -5.09
N LEU A 60 -0.67 11.62 -4.46
CA LEU A 60 -0.18 12.98 -4.67
C LEU A 60 1.29 13.13 -4.26
N CYS A 61 1.73 12.53 -3.14
CA CYS A 61 3.14 12.53 -2.74
C CYS A 61 4.04 11.94 -3.85
N PHE A 62 3.62 10.85 -4.48
CA PHE A 62 4.36 10.26 -5.60
C PHE A 62 4.38 11.15 -6.85
N TRP A 63 3.26 11.82 -7.15
CA TRP A 63 3.22 12.80 -8.25
C TRP A 63 4.13 14.00 -8.00
N PHE A 64 4.17 14.53 -6.78
CA PHE A 64 5.11 15.59 -6.41
C PHE A 64 6.56 15.14 -6.50
N TYR A 65 6.85 13.91 -6.07
CA TYR A 65 8.19 13.34 -6.13
C TYR A 65 8.67 13.20 -7.57
N ILE A 66 7.86 12.60 -8.44
CA ILE A 66 8.24 12.40 -9.84
C ILE A 66 8.34 13.73 -10.60
N PHE A 67 7.46 14.69 -10.34
CA PHE A 67 7.54 16.02 -10.93
C PHE A 67 8.84 16.73 -10.50
N THR A 68 9.20 16.63 -9.22
CA THR A 68 10.42 17.26 -8.70
C THR A 68 11.67 16.68 -9.34
N ILE A 69 11.79 15.36 -9.43
CA ILE A 69 12.95 14.70 -10.03
C ILE A 69 13.02 14.95 -11.54
N THR A 70 11.91 14.78 -12.26
CA THR A 70 11.91 14.82 -13.73
C THR A 70 11.95 16.24 -14.28
N VAL A 71 11.32 17.22 -13.61
CA VAL A 71 11.23 18.58 -14.12
C VAL A 71 12.22 19.51 -13.43
N LYS A 72 12.26 19.50 -12.09
CA LYS A 72 13.04 20.49 -11.32
C LYS A 72 14.52 20.15 -11.26
N TYR A 73 14.88 18.87 -11.21
CA TYR A 73 16.25 18.39 -11.11
C TYR A 73 16.69 17.57 -12.33
N TYR A 74 16.13 17.91 -13.50
CA TYR A 74 16.46 17.26 -14.76
C TYR A 74 17.98 17.29 -15.03
N GLY A 75 18.58 16.12 -15.24
CA GLY A 75 20.02 15.99 -15.52
C GLY A 75 20.93 15.95 -14.29
N VAL A 76 20.39 15.97 -13.06
CA VAL A 76 21.17 15.87 -11.81
C VAL A 76 20.86 14.53 -11.12
N PRO A 77 21.61 13.46 -11.40
CA PRO A 77 21.33 12.13 -10.86
C PRO A 77 21.57 12.02 -9.35
N GLU A 78 22.40 12.91 -8.77
CA GLU A 78 22.66 12.96 -7.32
C GLU A 78 21.39 13.24 -6.50
N GLU A 79 20.38 13.87 -7.10
CA GLU A 79 19.13 14.15 -6.41
C GLU A 79 18.28 12.89 -6.23
N LEU A 80 18.46 11.82 -7.03
CA LEU A 80 17.79 10.53 -6.77
C LEU A 80 18.24 9.89 -5.44
N GLU A 81 19.50 10.10 -5.07
CA GLU A 81 20.08 9.56 -3.84
C GLU A 81 19.82 10.46 -2.64
N ARG A 82 19.29 11.68 -2.87
CA ARG A 82 18.95 12.60 -1.81
C ARG A 82 17.61 12.28 -1.18
N ARG A 83 17.57 12.54 0.12
CA ARG A 83 16.41 12.32 0.95
C ARG A 83 15.29 13.30 0.58
N HIS A 84 14.20 12.76 0.04
CA HIS A 84 13.00 13.53 -0.26
C HIS A 84 11.93 13.33 0.81
N TRP A 85 11.42 14.44 1.36
CA TRP A 85 10.35 14.42 2.36
C TRP A 85 9.08 13.73 1.85
N SER A 86 8.80 13.84 0.54
CA SER A 86 7.62 13.24 -0.08
C SER A 86 7.62 11.70 0.01
N ILE A 87 8.78 11.06 -0.15
CA ILE A 87 8.91 9.60 0.01
C ILE A 87 8.77 9.20 1.48
N THR A 88 9.37 9.95 2.40
CA THR A 88 9.22 9.64 3.83
C THR A 88 7.75 9.72 4.25
N MET A 89 7.02 10.72 3.74
CA MET A 89 5.60 10.89 4.02
C MET A 89 4.76 9.79 3.36
N SER A 90 5.11 9.34 2.14
CA SER A 90 4.36 8.27 1.47
C SER A 90 4.45 6.94 2.23
N ILE A 91 5.59 6.60 2.83
CA ILE A 91 5.72 5.39 3.66
C ILE A 91 4.76 5.42 4.87
N VAL A 92 4.61 6.59 5.49
CA VAL A 92 3.68 6.76 6.62
C VAL A 92 2.23 6.59 6.16
N PHE A 93 1.85 7.20 5.03
CA PHE A 93 0.51 7.05 4.48
C PHE A 93 0.23 5.61 4.05
N HIS A 94 1.20 4.93 3.45
CA HIS A 94 1.09 3.52 3.08
C HIS A 94 0.72 2.66 4.29
N GLY A 95 1.45 2.76 5.40
CA GLY A 95 1.13 2.00 6.62
C GLY A 95 -0.27 2.32 7.18
N LEU A 96 -0.71 3.58 7.12
CA LEU A 96 -2.06 3.96 7.56
C LEU A 96 -3.15 3.36 6.65
N ILE A 97 -2.95 3.42 5.34
CA ILE A 97 -3.85 2.83 4.35
C ILE A 97 -3.96 1.33 4.59
N THR A 98 -2.82 0.64 4.66
CA THR A 98 -2.74 -0.80 4.88
C THR A 98 -3.46 -1.19 6.17
N GLY A 99 -3.21 -0.46 7.26
CA GLY A 99 -3.92 -0.64 8.53
C GLY A 99 -5.43 -0.52 8.42
N CYS A 100 -5.93 0.55 7.79
CA CYS A 100 -7.36 0.78 7.61
C CYS A 100 -8.01 -0.28 6.71
N VAL A 101 -7.41 -0.55 5.56
CA VAL A 101 -7.94 -1.44 4.52
C VAL A 101 -7.92 -2.90 4.99
N GLN A 102 -6.80 -3.38 5.53
CA GLN A 102 -6.72 -4.74 6.05
C GLN A 102 -7.65 -4.95 7.25
N SER A 103 -7.79 -3.95 8.13
CA SER A 103 -8.75 -4.01 9.24
C SER A 103 -10.19 -4.10 8.75
N TYR A 104 -10.55 -3.32 7.73
CA TYR A 104 -11.87 -3.38 7.08
C TYR A 104 -12.15 -4.76 6.49
N TYR A 105 -11.23 -5.30 5.68
CA TYR A 105 -11.42 -6.61 5.05
C TYR A 105 -11.48 -7.74 6.07
N SER A 106 -10.62 -7.71 7.09
CA SER A 106 -10.63 -8.70 8.17
C SER A 106 -11.95 -8.67 8.95
N TYR A 107 -12.51 -7.48 9.21
CA TYR A 107 -13.82 -7.35 9.85
C TYR A 107 -14.96 -7.93 8.99
N ARG A 108 -14.93 -7.69 7.67
CA ARG A 108 -15.89 -8.29 6.73
C ARG A 108 -15.79 -9.83 6.74
N VAL A 109 -14.57 -10.37 6.74
CA VAL A 109 -14.34 -11.82 6.85
C VAL A 109 -14.87 -12.36 8.17
N TYR A 110 -14.67 -11.65 9.28
CA TYR A 110 -15.20 -12.05 10.59
C TYR A 110 -16.73 -12.19 10.58
N ILE A 111 -17.44 -11.17 10.07
CA ILE A 111 -18.90 -11.18 9.96
C ILE A 111 -19.37 -12.35 9.08
N LEU A 112 -18.69 -12.58 7.95
CA LEU A 112 -19.13 -13.55 6.94
C LEU A 112 -18.79 -15.00 7.30
N SER A 113 -17.64 -15.23 7.93
CA SER A 113 -17.15 -16.55 8.32
C SER A 113 -17.73 -17.02 9.66
N GLY A 114 -18.00 -16.10 10.59
CA GLY A 114 -18.35 -16.42 11.98
C GLY A 114 -17.20 -17.03 12.80
N LYS A 115 -16.04 -17.32 12.18
CA LYS A 115 -14.85 -17.85 12.84
C LYS A 115 -13.80 -16.76 13.07
N ARG A 116 -13.19 -16.78 14.26
CA ARG A 116 -12.23 -15.76 14.71
C ARG A 116 -10.79 -15.98 14.25
N ILE A 117 -10.43 -17.20 13.83
CA ILE A 117 -9.02 -17.56 13.58
C ILE A 117 -8.43 -16.77 12.41
N ILE A 118 -9.10 -16.78 11.25
CA ILE A 118 -8.63 -16.10 10.04
C ILE A 118 -8.46 -14.58 10.23
N PRO A 119 -9.46 -13.83 10.75
CA PRO A 119 -9.31 -12.40 10.95
C PRO A 119 -8.24 -12.05 12.00
N VAL A 120 -8.06 -12.88 13.04
CA VAL A 120 -6.98 -12.66 14.02
C VAL A 120 -5.60 -12.84 13.39
N VAL A 121 -5.40 -13.86 12.55
CA VAL A 121 -4.14 -14.04 11.83
C VAL A 121 -3.86 -12.85 10.90
N CYS A 122 -4.89 -12.34 10.22
CA CYS A 122 -4.74 -11.18 9.35
C CYS A 122 -4.43 -9.89 10.13
N TRP A 123 -5.03 -9.69 11.30
CA TRP A 123 -4.69 -8.57 12.19
C TRP A 123 -3.27 -8.66 12.74
N ILE A 124 -2.79 -9.86 13.09
CA ILE A 124 -1.40 -10.06 13.50
C ILE A 124 -0.46 -9.73 12.33
N GLY A 125 -0.76 -10.19 11.12
CA GLY A 125 -0.01 -9.85 9.91
C GLY A 125 0.04 -8.34 9.65
N CYS A 126 -1.09 -7.65 9.86
CA CYS A 126 -1.19 -6.19 9.76
C CYS A 126 -0.31 -5.47 10.79
N LEU A 127 -0.28 -5.96 12.04
CA LEU A 127 0.59 -5.39 13.07
C LEU A 127 2.08 -5.60 12.75
N ILE A 128 2.44 -6.78 12.24
CA ILE A 128 3.81 -7.08 11.80
C ILE A 128 4.22 -6.14 10.66
N GLU A 129 3.36 -5.96 9.66
CA GLU A 129 3.58 -5.03 8.54
C GLU A 129 3.73 -3.59 9.03
N GLY A 130 2.81 -3.11 9.88
CA GLY A 130 2.85 -1.75 10.39
C GLY A 130 4.13 -1.48 11.21
N CYS A 131 4.53 -2.42 12.08
CA CYS A 131 5.79 -2.34 12.79
C CYS A 131 7.01 -2.40 11.84
N GLY A 132 6.94 -3.23 10.80
CA GLY A 132 7.95 -3.33 9.75
C GLY A 132 8.10 -2.04 8.96
N SER A 133 7.00 -1.41 8.55
CA SER A 133 6.96 -0.13 7.84
C SER A 133 7.54 1.01 8.68
N VAL A 134 7.25 1.07 9.98
CA VAL A 134 7.89 2.02 10.90
C VAL A 134 9.39 1.73 11.03
N GLY A 135 9.78 0.46 11.16
CA GLY A 135 11.17 0.05 11.19
C GLY A 135 11.94 0.48 9.94
N ILE A 136 11.35 0.27 8.75
CA ILE A 136 11.90 0.69 7.46
C ILE A 136 12.08 2.21 7.43
N ALA A 137 11.05 2.96 7.84
CA ALA A 137 11.12 4.43 7.87
C ALA A 137 12.23 4.94 8.79
N VAL A 138 12.42 4.31 9.96
CA VAL A 138 13.49 4.66 10.91
C VAL A 138 14.86 4.32 10.36
N VAL A 139 15.05 3.13 9.79
CA VAL A 139 16.35 2.74 9.19
C VAL A 139 16.67 3.65 8.01
N LEU A 140 15.71 3.94 7.15
CA LEU A 140 15.86 4.90 6.04
C LEU A 140 16.22 6.31 6.55
N TYR A 141 15.63 6.74 7.67
CA TYR A 141 15.95 8.03 8.30
C TYR A 141 17.39 8.08 8.83
N LEU A 142 17.86 7.01 9.47
CA LEU A 142 19.16 6.96 10.14
C LEU A 142 20.33 6.73 9.18
N VAL A 143 20.14 5.88 8.18
CA VAL A 143 21.19 5.38 7.29
C VAL A 143 21.22 6.16 5.96
N GLY A 144 20.09 6.74 5.56
CA GLY A 144 19.96 7.45 4.28
C GLY A 144 19.75 6.52 3.08
N PRO A 145 19.32 7.06 1.92
CA PRO A 145 18.79 6.26 0.81
C PRO A 145 19.85 5.34 0.16
N ALA A 146 21.08 5.83 -0.01
CA ALA A 146 22.14 5.10 -0.70
C ALA A 146 22.62 3.87 0.08
N GLU A 147 22.89 4.01 1.38
CA GLU A 147 23.28 2.87 2.23
C GLU A 147 22.09 1.93 2.51
N PHE A 148 20.87 2.45 2.57
CA PHE A 148 19.66 1.65 2.70
C PHE A 148 19.47 0.72 1.49
N ALA A 149 19.62 1.25 0.27
CA ALA A 149 19.53 0.46 -0.95
C ALA A 149 20.65 -0.60 -1.04
N ALA A 150 21.85 -0.30 -0.57
CA ALA A 150 22.99 -1.22 -0.68
C ALA A 150 22.96 -2.38 0.34
N LYS A 151 22.49 -2.13 1.58
CA LYS A 151 22.61 -3.09 2.69
C LYS A 151 21.28 -3.64 3.20
N TRP A 152 20.18 -2.92 2.97
CA TRP A 152 18.89 -3.19 3.61
C TRP A 152 17.77 -3.54 2.66
N GLU A 153 18.02 -3.71 1.34
CA GLU A 153 16.99 -3.98 0.33
C GLU A 153 16.08 -5.17 0.67
N LEU A 154 16.61 -6.21 1.32
CA LEU A 154 15.80 -7.38 1.72
C LEU A 154 14.70 -7.03 2.72
N PHE A 155 14.91 -6.04 3.57
CA PHE A 155 13.97 -5.69 4.65
C PHE A 155 12.62 -5.15 4.12
N PRO A 156 12.57 -4.13 3.24
CA PRO A 156 11.32 -3.71 2.61
C PRO A 156 10.73 -4.78 1.70
N THR A 157 11.53 -5.59 1.01
CA THR A 157 11.01 -6.69 0.17
C THR A 157 10.24 -7.72 1.01
N LEU A 158 10.77 -8.12 2.16
CA LEU A 158 10.09 -9.04 3.07
C LEU A 158 8.82 -8.42 3.66
N ASN A 159 8.85 -7.14 4.01
CA ASN A 159 7.66 -6.45 4.54
C ASN A 159 6.52 -6.41 3.51
N ILE A 160 6.84 -6.07 2.26
CA ILE A 160 5.87 -6.07 1.15
C ILE A 160 5.35 -7.49 0.87
N ALA A 161 6.21 -8.51 0.99
CA ALA A 161 5.77 -9.90 0.82
C ALA A 161 4.76 -10.33 1.90
N VAL A 162 4.92 -9.88 3.14
CA VAL A 162 3.95 -10.12 4.22
C VAL A 162 2.63 -9.39 3.93
N ASP A 163 2.69 -8.11 3.57
CA ASP A 163 1.52 -7.32 3.18
C ASP A 163 0.70 -8.00 2.08
N LEU A 164 1.37 -8.38 0.98
CA LEU A 164 0.75 -9.08 -0.14
C LEU A 164 0.10 -10.39 0.29
N SER A 165 0.78 -11.16 1.14
CA SER A 165 0.28 -12.45 1.63
C SER A 165 -1.01 -12.27 2.44
N VAL A 166 -1.04 -11.28 3.35
CA VAL A 166 -2.24 -10.96 4.14
C VAL A 166 -3.38 -10.49 3.22
N GLY A 167 -3.08 -9.64 2.24
CA GLY A 167 -4.04 -9.17 1.26
C GLY A 167 -4.66 -10.30 0.43
N VAL A 168 -3.86 -11.26 -0.03
CA VAL A 168 -4.32 -12.45 -0.77
C VAL A 168 -5.22 -13.31 0.10
N VAL A 169 -4.84 -13.59 1.35
CA VAL A 169 -5.65 -14.39 2.27
C VAL A 169 -6.99 -13.73 2.55
N ASN A 170 -7.01 -12.42 2.83
CA ASN A 170 -8.25 -11.69 3.08
C ASN A 170 -9.17 -11.69 1.86
N THR A 171 -8.63 -11.37 0.69
CA THR A 171 -9.40 -11.30 -0.57
C THR A 171 -9.95 -12.67 -0.95
N THR A 172 -9.11 -13.71 -0.95
CA THR A 172 -9.53 -15.08 -1.31
C THR A 172 -10.59 -15.61 -0.35
N THR A 173 -10.42 -15.38 0.95
CA THR A 173 -11.38 -15.78 1.97
C THR A 173 -12.72 -15.09 1.76
N LEU A 174 -12.71 -13.77 1.54
CA LEU A 174 -13.94 -13.01 1.29
C LEU A 174 -14.66 -13.50 0.03
N CYS A 175 -13.95 -13.69 -1.07
CA CYS A 175 -14.49 -14.21 -2.32
C CYS A 175 -15.09 -15.61 -2.15
N TYR A 176 -14.41 -16.50 -1.41
CA TYR A 176 -14.89 -17.86 -1.13
C TYR A 176 -16.23 -17.84 -0.38
N TYR A 177 -16.31 -17.08 0.72
CA TYR A 177 -17.54 -17.02 1.51
C TYR A 177 -18.67 -16.30 0.77
N LEU A 178 -18.39 -15.24 0.00
CA LEU A 178 -19.39 -14.57 -0.84
C LEU A 178 -19.95 -15.51 -1.91
N HIS A 179 -19.07 -16.27 -2.58
CA HIS A 179 -19.50 -17.25 -3.57
C HIS A 179 -20.39 -18.33 -2.92
N ARG A 180 -20.01 -18.83 -1.75
CA ARG A 180 -20.79 -19.84 -1.02
C ARG A 180 -22.16 -19.34 -0.56
N MET A 181 -22.26 -18.09 -0.10
CA MET A 181 -23.55 -17.49 0.26
C MET A 181 -24.47 -17.32 -0.96
N ARG A 182 -23.89 -17.02 -2.13
CA ARG A 182 -24.64 -16.92 -3.39
C ARG A 182 -25.12 -18.27 -3.89
N THR A 183 -24.38 -19.36 -3.66
CA THR A 183 -24.74 -20.71 -4.10
C THR A 183 -25.58 -21.50 -3.10
N GLY A 184 -25.95 -20.91 -1.95
CA GLY A 184 -26.93 -21.48 -1.02
C GLY A 184 -26.47 -22.74 -0.27
N SER A 185 -25.19 -23.11 -0.33
CA SER A 185 -24.68 -24.34 0.29
C SER A 185 -24.46 -24.15 1.80
N LYS A 186 -25.53 -24.41 2.58
CA LYS A 186 -25.54 -24.42 4.05
C LYS A 186 -24.60 -25.52 4.58
N THR A 187 -23.87 -25.19 5.66
CA THR A 187 -23.10 -26.16 6.45
C THR A 187 -24.02 -26.93 7.38
#